data_AF-A0AAD4ZZE6-F1
#
_entry.id   AF-A0AAD4ZZE6-F1
#
_cell.length_a   1.000
_cell.length_b   1.000
_cell.length_c   1.000
_cell.angle_alpha   90.00
_cell.angle_beta   90.00
_cell.angle_gamma   90.00
#
_symmetry.space_group_name_H-M   'P 1'
#
loop_
_entity.id
_entity.type
_entity.pdbx_description
1 polymer ?
#
loop_
_entity_poly.entity_id
_entity_poly.type
_entity_poly.pdbx_seq_one_letter_code
_entity_poly.pdbx_strand_id
1 'polypeptide(L)'
;LLCFFTDYREAFGLFDRVGDSKIAYNQIADIMRALGQNPTNKEVNKLLGNPSAEEMANKRVEFEAFLPMLQFIVNSPNKGTFEDYVEGLRVFDKEGNGTVMGAELRIVLSTLGKSLNATCYT
;
A
#
# COMPACT_ATOMS: atom_id res chain seq x y z
N LEU A 1 5.47 -15.27 -19.35
CA LEU A 1 5.02 -15.66 -17.99
C LEU A 1 6.17 -15.88 -17.01
N LEU A 2 7.24 -16.62 -17.37
CA LEU A 2 8.39 -16.86 -16.49
C LEU A 2 9.15 -15.59 -16.04
N CYS A 3 9.32 -14.60 -16.94
CA CYS A 3 9.98 -13.33 -16.61
C CYS A 3 9.27 -12.55 -15.49
N PHE A 4 7.92 -12.55 -15.46
CA PHE A 4 7.18 -11.90 -14.38
C PHE A 4 7.36 -12.63 -13.03
N PHE A 5 7.53 -13.95 -13.04
CA PHE A 5 7.63 -14.73 -11.81
C PHE A 5 9.00 -14.59 -11.14
N THR A 6 10.07 -14.44 -11.94
CA THR A 6 11.41 -14.09 -11.44
C THR A 6 11.41 -12.71 -10.81
N ASP A 7 10.76 -11.73 -11.44
CA ASP A 7 10.70 -10.35 -10.94
C ASP A 7 10.00 -10.27 -9.56
N TYR A 8 8.91 -11.02 -9.35
CA TYR A 8 8.23 -11.05 -8.05
C TYR A 8 9.05 -11.72 -6.95
N ARG A 9 9.77 -12.81 -7.28
CA ARG A 9 10.61 -13.51 -6.31
C ARG A 9 11.85 -12.69 -5.94
N GLU A 10 12.46 -12.01 -6.91
CA GLU A 10 13.56 -11.07 -6.66
C GLU A 10 13.10 -9.91 -5.79
N ALA A 11 11.97 -9.27 -6.13
CA ALA A 11 11.39 -8.22 -5.30
C ALA A 11 11.09 -8.71 -3.87
N PHE A 12 10.56 -9.93 -3.71
CA PHE A 12 10.33 -10.52 -2.40
C PHE A 12 11.63 -10.71 -1.60
N GLY A 13 12.69 -11.16 -2.25
CA GLY A 13 14.02 -11.29 -1.65
C GLY A 13 14.59 -9.97 -1.13
N LEU A 14 14.28 -8.83 -1.76
CA LEU A 14 14.70 -7.50 -1.29
C LEU A 14 14.06 -7.10 0.05
N PHE A 15 12.91 -7.69 0.40
CA PHE A 15 12.20 -7.40 1.65
C PHE A 15 12.53 -8.41 2.77
N ASP A 16 13.14 -9.55 2.45
CA ASP A 16 13.60 -10.51 3.45
C ASP A 16 14.89 -10.01 4.13
N ARG A 17 14.73 -9.42 5.32
CA ARG A 17 15.84 -8.91 6.12
C ARG A 17 16.55 -9.97 6.96
N VAL A 18 15.97 -11.17 7.06
CA VAL A 18 16.49 -12.25 7.92
C VAL A 18 17.22 -13.32 7.11
N GLY A 19 16.86 -13.50 5.83
CA GLY A 19 17.47 -14.46 4.93
C GLY A 19 16.89 -15.86 5.03
N ASP A 20 15.67 -16.02 5.54
CA ASP A 20 14.96 -17.30 5.66
C ASP A 20 13.85 -17.48 4.61
N SER A 21 13.87 -16.68 3.54
CA SER A 21 12.88 -16.66 2.46
C SER A 21 11.46 -16.29 2.92
N LYS A 22 11.35 -15.43 3.94
CA LYS A 22 10.07 -14.95 4.48
C LYS A 22 10.06 -13.43 4.62
N ILE A 23 8.88 -12.82 4.59
CA ILE A 23 8.70 -11.40 4.90
C ILE A 23 7.70 -11.22 6.04
N ALA A 24 7.89 -10.19 6.86
CA ALA A 24 7.00 -9.93 7.99
C ALA A 24 5.66 -9.35 7.53
N TYR A 25 4.60 -9.58 8.33
CA TYR A 25 3.25 -9.08 8.04
C TYR A 25 3.20 -7.57 7.82
N ASN A 26 3.97 -6.81 8.61
CA ASN A 26 4.08 -5.36 8.47
C ASN A 26 4.74 -4.88 7.17
N GLN A 27 5.44 -5.75 6.43
CA GLN A 27 6.07 -5.42 5.14
C GLN A 27 5.15 -5.68 3.93
N ILE A 28 4.05 -6.41 4.12
CA ILE A 28 3.16 -6.88 3.03
C ILE A 28 2.60 -5.71 2.20
N ALA A 29 2.21 -4.62 2.85
CA ALA A 29 1.69 -3.45 2.14
C ALA A 29 2.78 -2.77 1.30
N ASP A 30 4.01 -2.71 1.79
CA ASP A 30 5.10 -1.98 1.15
C ASP A 30 5.67 -2.75 -0.04
N ILE A 31 5.78 -4.09 0.05
CA ILE A 31 6.14 -4.90 -1.11
C ILE A 31 5.08 -4.82 -2.22
N MET A 32 3.79 -4.82 -1.87
CA MET A 32 2.73 -4.65 -2.87
C MET A 32 2.82 -3.30 -3.59
N ARG A 33 3.22 -2.23 -2.86
CA ARG A 33 3.52 -0.91 -3.42
C ARG A 33 4.74 -0.92 -4.33
N ALA A 34 5.82 -1.59 -3.92
CA ALA A 34 7.00 -1.77 -4.76
C ALA A 34 6.68 -2.54 -6.05
N LEU A 35 5.69 -3.44 -6.02
CA LEU A 35 5.19 -4.18 -7.18
C LEU A 35 4.12 -3.43 -7.99
N GLY A 36 3.95 -2.12 -7.76
CA GLY A 36 3.08 -1.26 -8.55
C GLY A 36 1.60 -1.34 -8.20
N GLN A 37 1.22 -1.99 -7.09
CA GLN A 37 -0.15 -1.96 -6.58
C GLN A 37 -0.29 -0.91 -5.48
N ASN A 38 -1.45 -0.29 -5.34
CA ASN A 38 -1.67 0.74 -4.31
C ASN A 38 -2.71 0.30 -3.28
N PRO A 39 -2.52 -0.82 -2.54
CA PRO A 39 -3.47 -1.23 -1.54
C PRO A 39 -3.47 -0.27 -0.35
N THR A 40 -4.65 -0.03 0.21
CA THR A 40 -4.78 0.71 1.46
C THR A 40 -4.37 -0.18 2.64
N ASN A 41 -3.84 0.41 3.72
CA ASN A 41 -3.49 -0.35 4.93
C ASN A 41 -4.68 -1.15 5.53
N LYS A 42 -5.92 -0.74 5.24
CA LYS A 42 -7.13 -1.39 5.75
C LYS A 42 -7.44 -2.66 4.95
N GLU A 43 -7.26 -2.60 3.63
CA GLU A 43 -7.40 -3.76 2.76
C GLU A 43 -6.35 -4.83 3.10
N VAL A 44 -5.09 -4.42 3.28
CA VAL A 44 -4.03 -5.35 3.69
C VAL A 44 -4.31 -5.94 5.07
N ASN A 45 -4.72 -5.13 6.05
CA ASN A 45 -5.06 -5.64 7.38
C ASN A 45 -6.23 -6.65 7.32
N LYS A 46 -7.27 -6.36 6.53
CA LYS A 46 -8.39 -7.30 6.31
C LYS A 46 -7.93 -8.58 5.60
N LEU A 47 -7.07 -8.45 4.58
CA LEU A 47 -6.49 -9.58 3.83
C LEU A 47 -5.70 -10.52 4.74
N LEU A 48 -4.98 -9.95 5.71
CA LEU A 48 -4.23 -10.69 6.72
C LEU A 48 -5.10 -11.26 7.87
N GLY A 49 -6.42 -11.05 7.83
CA GLY A 49 -7.35 -11.56 8.83
C GLY A 49 -7.53 -10.66 10.06
N ASN A 50 -7.30 -9.35 9.94
CA ASN A 50 -7.29 -8.38 11.03
C ASN A 50 -6.35 -8.78 12.20
N PRO A 51 -5.06 -8.99 11.90
CA PRO A 51 -4.10 -9.44 12.90
C PRO A 51 -3.91 -8.43 14.03
N SER A 52 -3.57 -8.93 15.22
CA SER A 52 -3.17 -8.09 16.36
C SER A 52 -1.84 -7.38 16.09
N ALA A 53 -1.48 -6.39 16.92
CA ALA A 53 -0.19 -5.71 16.81
C ALA A 53 1.01 -6.66 16.99
N GLU A 54 0.87 -7.66 17.87
CA GLU A 54 1.88 -8.69 18.10
C GLU A 54 2.02 -9.60 16.87
N GLU A 55 0.90 -10.00 16.27
CA GLU A 55 0.92 -10.80 15.05
C GLU A 55 1.53 -10.02 13.87
N MET A 56 1.22 -8.73 13.74
CA MET A 56 1.83 -7.85 12.74
C MET A 56 3.34 -7.72 12.90
N ALA A 57 3.86 -7.79 14.13
CA ALA A 57 5.29 -7.69 14.43
C ALA A 57 6.03 -9.02 14.23
N ASN A 58 5.39 -10.15 14.58
CA ASN A 58 6.07 -11.44 14.72
C ASN A 58 5.75 -12.43 13.60
N LYS A 59 4.58 -12.35 12.95
CA LYS A 59 4.23 -13.31 11.88
C LYS A 59 4.97 -12.97 10.59
N ARG A 60 5.39 -14.03 9.91
CA ARG A 60 6.11 -13.96 8.63
C ARG A 60 5.50 -14.91 7.62
N VAL A 61 5.55 -14.52 6.34
CA VAL A 61 4.88 -15.17 5.21
C VAL A 61 5.95 -15.66 4.23
N GLU A 62 5.79 -16.89 3.72
CA GLU A 62 6.60 -17.45 2.64
C GLU A 62 6.11 -16.94 1.27
N PHE A 63 6.97 -16.96 0.25
CA PHE A 63 6.65 -16.43 -1.07
C PHE A 63 5.37 -17.04 -1.67
N GLU A 64 5.20 -18.35 -1.52
CA GLU A 64 4.07 -19.12 -2.02
C GLU A 64 2.74 -18.68 -1.39
N ALA A 65 2.77 -18.27 -0.12
CA ALA A 65 1.62 -17.72 0.58
C ALA A 65 1.36 -16.24 0.25
N PHE A 66 2.37 -15.48 -0.16
CA PHE A 66 2.24 -14.10 -0.59
C PHE A 66 1.57 -13.95 -1.98
N LEU A 67 1.83 -14.86 -2.91
CA LEU A 67 1.25 -14.82 -4.27
C LEU A 67 -0.28 -14.69 -4.32
N PRO A 68 -1.08 -15.52 -3.60
CA PRO A 68 -2.54 -15.35 -3.60
C PRO A 68 -2.98 -14.02 -2.97
N MET A 69 -2.23 -13.50 -1.99
CA MET A 69 -2.49 -12.17 -1.42
C MET A 69 -2.30 -11.07 -2.46
N LEU A 70 -1.21 -11.13 -3.23
CA LEU A 70 -0.95 -10.19 -4.32
C LEU A 70 -2.02 -10.27 -5.41
N GLN A 71 -2.39 -11.48 -5.84
CA GLN A 71 -3.45 -11.68 -6.84
C GLN A 71 -4.79 -11.08 -6.40
N PHE A 72 -5.15 -11.24 -5.13
CA PHE A 72 -6.37 -10.63 -4.59
C PHE A 72 -6.36 -9.11 -4.72
N ILE A 73 -5.23 -8.45 -4.42
CA ILE A 73 -5.08 -7.00 -4.55
C ILE A 73 -5.08 -6.55 -6.01
N VAL A 74 -4.39 -7.28 -6.88
CA VAL A 74 -4.34 -6.98 -8.33
C VAL A 74 -5.73 -6.96 -8.93
N ASN A 75 -6.58 -7.92 -8.54
CA ASN A 75 -7.94 -8.10 -9.01
C ASN A 75 -8.99 -7.31 -8.23
N SER A 76 -8.60 -6.50 -7.23
CA SER A 76 -9.55 -5.70 -6.46
C SER A 76 -10.22 -4.67 -7.40
N PRO A 77 -11.57 -4.65 -7.48
CA PRO A 77 -12.30 -3.75 -8.36
C PRO A 77 -12.30 -2.30 -7.86
N ASN A 78 -11.89 -2.06 -6.61
CA ASN A 78 -11.98 -0.76 -5.94
C ASN A 78 -10.73 0.10 -6.14
N LYS A 79 -10.21 0.18 -7.38
CA LYS A 79 -9.13 1.11 -7.70
C LYS A 79 -9.76 2.45 -8.07
N GLY A 80 -9.52 3.48 -7.27
CA GLY A 80 -9.95 4.84 -7.60
C GLY A 80 -9.36 5.26 -8.94
N THR A 81 -10.18 5.86 -9.79
CA THR A 81 -9.74 6.39 -11.09
C THR A 81 -9.10 7.75 -10.93
N PHE A 82 -8.37 8.20 -11.94
CA PHE A 82 -7.81 9.55 -11.94
C PHE A 82 -8.92 10.60 -11.79
N GLU A 83 -10.04 10.39 -12.49
CA GLU A 83 -11.22 11.24 -12.46
C GLU A 83 -11.83 11.33 -11.05
N ASP A 84 -11.93 10.21 -10.33
CA ASP A 84 -12.44 10.19 -8.95
C ASP A 84 -11.58 11.08 -8.02
N TYR A 85 -10.25 11.04 -8.18
CA TYR A 85 -9.33 11.86 -7.39
C TYR A 85 -9.41 13.34 -7.75
N VAL A 86 -9.51 13.66 -9.04
CA VAL A 86 -9.63 15.06 -9.50
C VAL A 86 -10.94 15.68 -9.01
N GLU A 87 -12.07 14.99 -9.17
CA GLU A 87 -13.37 15.49 -8.68
C GLU A 87 -13.39 15.62 -7.16
N GLY A 88 -12.77 14.69 -6.44
CA GLY A 88 -12.63 14.79 -4.98
C GLY A 88 -11.81 16.00 -4.53
N LEU A 89 -10.76 16.37 -5.27
CA LEU A 89 -9.93 17.54 -4.97
C LEU A 89 -10.56 18.87 -5.39
N ARG A 90 -11.43 18.87 -6.40
CA ARG A 90 -12.12 20.08 -6.88
C ARG A 90 -12.94 20.76 -5.78
N VAL A 91 -13.45 20.01 -4.81
CA VAL A 91 -14.17 20.55 -3.64
C VAL A 91 -13.30 21.52 -2.81
N PHE A 92 -11.97 21.40 -2.89
CA PHE A 92 -11.02 22.26 -2.19
C PHE A 92 -10.43 23.38 -3.06
N ASP A 93 -10.67 23.37 -4.37
CA ASP A 93 -10.27 24.45 -5.29
C ASP A 93 -11.30 25.59 -5.23
N LYS A 94 -11.10 26.50 -4.26
CA LYS A 94 -11.99 27.64 -4.05
C LYS A 94 -11.98 28.65 -5.20
N GLU A 95 -10.88 28.71 -5.94
CA GLU A 95 -10.68 29.68 -7.03
C GLU A 95 -11.13 29.13 -8.39
N GLY A 96 -11.39 27.83 -8.49
CA GLY A 96 -11.78 27.16 -9.73
C GLY A 96 -10.66 27.16 -10.79
N ASN A 97 -9.41 27.33 -10.38
CA ASN A 97 -8.26 27.46 -11.26
C ASN A 97 -7.51 26.13 -11.50
N GLY A 98 -8.01 25.04 -10.90
CA GLY A 98 -7.43 23.70 -10.95
C GLY A 98 -6.32 23.47 -9.94
N THR A 99 -6.14 24.34 -8.94
CA THR A 99 -5.10 24.22 -7.92
C THR A 99 -5.66 24.25 -6.50
N VAL A 100 -5.03 23.52 -5.59
CA VAL A 100 -5.37 23.52 -4.16
C VAL A 100 -4.13 23.97 -3.39
N MET A 101 -4.31 24.86 -2.41
CA MET A 101 -3.20 25.32 -1.60
C MET A 101 -2.57 24.15 -0.83
N GLY A 102 -1.24 24.03 -0.87
CA GLY A 102 -0.53 22.93 -0.20
C GLY A 102 -0.78 22.86 1.31
N ALA A 103 -1.04 24.01 1.96
CA ALA A 103 -1.42 24.06 3.37
C ALA A 103 -2.80 23.42 3.63
N GLU A 104 -3.79 23.71 2.78
CA GLU A 104 -5.14 23.12 2.88
C GLU A 104 -5.10 21.63 2.56
N LEU A 105 -4.38 21.23 1.51
CA LEU A 105 -4.23 19.82 1.16
C LEU A 105 -3.57 19.02 2.30
N ARG A 106 -2.55 19.56 2.96
CA ARG A 106 -1.92 18.93 4.13
C ARG A 106 -2.89 18.73 5.28
N ILE A 107 -3.68 19.76 5.61
CA ILE A 107 -4.70 19.67 6.67
C ILE A 107 -5.72 18.58 6.31
N VAL A 108 -6.27 18.62 5.09
CA VAL A 108 -7.23 17.63 4.59
C VAL A 108 -6.69 16.20 4.70
N LEU A 109 -5.45 15.96 4.23
CA LEU A 109 -4.83 14.63 4.29
C LEU A 109 -4.50 14.19 5.72
N SER A 110 -4.30 15.13 6.64
CA SER A 110 -4.02 14.82 8.05
C SER A 110 -5.29 14.58 8.87
N THR A 111 -6.40 15.23 8.52
CA THR A 111 -7.68 15.14 9.24
C THR A 111 -8.63 14.09 8.67
N LEU A 112 -8.69 13.96 7.34
CA LEU A 112 -9.59 13.04 6.62
C LEU A 112 -8.84 11.83 6.06
N GLY A 113 -7.55 11.98 5.77
CA GLY A 113 -6.70 10.89 5.30
C GLY A 113 -6.29 9.93 6.41
N LYS A 114 -5.83 8.73 6.02
CA LYS A 114 -5.05 7.90 6.95
C LYS A 114 -3.77 8.65 7.27
N SER A 115 -3.43 8.74 8.56
CA SER A 115 -2.21 9.39 9.05
C SER A 115 -1.01 8.97 8.20
N LEU A 116 -0.48 9.93 7.44
CA LEU A 116 0.79 9.79 6.75
C LEU A 116 1.86 10.03 7.82
N ASN A 117 2.32 8.97 8.45
CA ASN A 117 3.47 9.04 9.32
C ASN A 117 4.68 9.51 8.50
N ALA A 118 5.24 10.66 8.88
CA ALA A 118 6.37 11.32 8.24
C ALA A 118 7.71 10.58 8.48
N THR A 119 7.74 9.25 8.37
CA THR A 119 8.90 8.43 8.76
C THR A 119 9.56 7.73 7.57
N CYS A 120 9.59 8.36 6.40
CA CYS A 120 10.59 8.07 5.39
C CYS A 120 11.34 9.35 5.06
N TYR A 121 12.67 9.25 5.03
CA TYR A 121 13.70 10.29 4.85
C TYR A 121 14.24 10.96 6.13
N THR A 122 15.01 10.18 6.89
CA THR A 122 16.39 10.54 7.30
C THR A 122 17.26 9.31 7.13
#